data_AF-A0A355E6I7-F1
#
_entry.id   AF-A0A355E6I7-F1
#
_cell.length_a   1.000
_cell.length_b   1.000
_cell.length_c   1.000
_cell.angle_alpha   90.00
_cell.angle_beta   90.00
_cell.angle_gamma   90.00
#
_symmetry.space_group_name_H-M   'P 1'
#
loop_
_entity.id
_entity.type
_entity.pdbx_description
1 polymer ?
#
loop_
_entity_poly.entity_id
_entity_poly.type
_entity_poly.pdbx_seq_one_letter_code
_entity_poly.pdbx_strand_id
1 'polypeptide(L)'
;MRRSLILAALLLGAGASARAQMEPGLGVGPNYPFGPAAVKPGTEVELTPMAVALSLAFDATTWYAVGVSTEAPAQDMAKLLLKGCYRLEILQLTLMAQRAGRKLPDLVEKRNQGDTLRKIATDLSTDYDRVYEDSEVLARAVDRSLETVSRIRVFTDEKKP
;
A
#
# COMPACT_ATOMS: atom_id res chain seq x y z
N MET A 1 -50.35 39.30 -39.34
CA MET A 1 -50.10 37.92 -38.86
C MET A 1 -49.46 38.07 -37.48
N ARG A 2 -50.16 38.13 -36.34
CA ARG A 2 -51.01 37.16 -35.62
C ARG A 2 -50.33 35.81 -35.34
N ARG A 3 -50.12 35.55 -34.02
CA ARG A 3 -49.96 34.28 -33.28
C ARG A 3 -48.57 33.64 -33.34
N SER A 4 -48.01 32.99 -32.32
CA SER A 4 -48.25 32.79 -30.88
C SER A 4 -46.97 32.06 -30.40
N LEU A 5 -46.29 32.52 -29.35
CA LEU A 5 -46.24 31.89 -28.02
C LEU A 5 -45.98 30.36 -27.97
N ILE A 6 -44.83 30.04 -27.34
CA ILE A 6 -44.58 28.95 -26.37
C ILE A 6 -44.56 27.50 -26.89
N LEU A 7 -43.35 26.91 -26.88
CA LEU A 7 -43.08 25.52 -26.44
C LEU A 7 -41.57 25.49 -26.08
N ALA A 8 -41.14 25.67 -24.84
CA ALA A 8 -41.26 24.75 -23.70
C ALA A 8 -40.69 23.35 -24.01
N ALA A 9 -39.53 23.07 -23.40
CA ALA A 9 -39.08 21.78 -22.90
C ALA A 9 -39.11 20.57 -23.84
N LEU A 10 -37.93 20.13 -24.30
CA LEU A 10 -37.42 18.75 -24.15
C LEU A 10 -36.03 18.66 -24.82
N LEU A 11 -35.20 17.72 -24.34
CA LEU A 11 -33.76 17.48 -24.60
C LEU A 11 -32.86 18.27 -23.62
N LEU A 12 -32.73 17.99 -22.33
CA LEU A 12 -32.64 16.70 -21.61
C LEU A 12 -31.69 15.71 -22.30
N GLY A 13 -30.40 15.84 -22.01
CA GLY A 13 -29.40 14.84 -22.42
C GLY A 13 -27.95 15.32 -22.47
N ALA A 14 -27.50 16.13 -21.50
CA ALA A 14 -26.07 16.36 -21.32
C ALA A 14 -25.72 15.97 -19.88
N GLY A 15 -25.23 14.74 -19.74
CA GLY A 15 -24.61 14.24 -18.53
C GLY A 15 -23.39 15.10 -18.21
N ALA A 16 -23.58 16.08 -17.33
CA ALA A 16 -22.50 16.63 -16.55
C ALA A 16 -22.45 15.80 -15.26
N SER A 17 -21.49 14.90 -15.22
CA SER A 17 -21.09 14.12 -14.05
C SER A 17 -21.09 15.04 -12.84
N ALA A 18 -21.96 14.74 -11.88
CA ALA A 18 -21.85 15.28 -10.54
C ALA A 18 -20.43 14.96 -10.06
N ARG A 19 -19.57 15.98 -10.10
CA ARG A 19 -18.29 15.96 -9.41
C ARG A 19 -18.62 15.95 -7.93
N ALA A 20 -18.79 14.75 -7.39
CA ALA A 20 -18.68 14.50 -5.98
C ALA A 20 -17.26 14.95 -5.58
N GLN A 21 -17.15 16.17 -5.09
CA GLN A 21 -16.07 16.58 -4.21
C GLN A 21 -16.23 15.72 -2.94
N MET A 22 -15.63 14.54 -2.95
CA MET A 22 -15.34 13.84 -1.71
C MET A 22 -14.14 14.53 -1.07
N GLU A 23 -14.42 15.52 -0.22
CA GLU A 23 -13.49 15.89 0.83
C GLU A 23 -13.33 14.72 1.82
N PRO A 24 -12.11 14.53 2.36
CA PRO A 24 -11.75 13.37 3.15
C PRO A 24 -12.29 13.54 4.58
N GLY A 25 -13.31 12.78 4.93
CA GLY A 25 -13.94 12.85 6.24
C GLY A 25 -14.34 11.48 6.74
N LEU A 26 -13.50 10.90 7.60
CA LEU A 26 -13.91 10.14 8.78
C LEU A 26 -15.10 9.19 8.59
N GLY A 27 -14.84 8.03 7.98
CA GLY A 27 -15.64 6.83 8.22
C GLY A 27 -15.36 6.30 9.62
N VAL A 28 -15.91 6.95 10.65
CA VAL A 28 -15.93 6.41 12.02
C VAL A 28 -17.01 5.34 12.08
N GLY A 29 -16.63 4.09 11.83
CA GLY A 29 -17.45 2.94 12.18
C GLY A 29 -17.39 2.70 13.70
N PRO A 30 -18.50 2.31 14.35
CA PRO A 30 -18.49 2.03 15.78
C PRO A 30 -17.73 0.72 16.06
N ASN A 31 -16.73 0.80 16.93
CA ASN A 31 -16.05 -0.29 17.63
C ASN A 31 -15.32 -1.37 16.81
N TYR A 32 -14.06 -1.09 16.48
CA TYR A 32 -13.01 -2.12 16.45
C TYR A 32 -11.79 -1.63 17.24
N PRO A 33 -11.50 -2.18 18.45
CA PRO A 33 -10.31 -1.80 19.23
C PRO A 33 -8.99 -2.38 18.68
N PHE A 34 -9.02 -3.07 17.53
CA PHE A 34 -7.85 -3.73 16.92
C PHE A 34 -7.67 -3.37 15.43
N GLY A 35 -8.13 -2.19 15.01
CA GLY A 35 -7.73 -1.63 13.72
C GLY A 35 -6.29 -1.10 13.81
N PRO A 36 -5.45 -1.25 12.78
CA PRO A 36 -4.13 -0.65 12.78
C PRO A 36 -4.26 0.86 12.98
N ALA A 37 -3.45 1.42 13.89
CA ALA A 37 -3.51 2.83 14.25
C ALA A 37 -3.47 3.69 12.98
N ALA A 38 -4.54 4.46 12.75
CA ALA A 38 -4.60 5.37 11.63
C ALA A 38 -3.48 6.42 11.79
N VAL A 39 -2.41 6.30 11.00
CA VAL A 39 -1.33 7.28 10.95
C VAL A 39 -1.92 8.62 10.51
N LYS A 40 -1.79 9.66 11.34
CA LYS A 40 -2.31 10.99 11.02
C LYS A 40 -1.63 11.53 9.75
N PRO A 41 -2.38 12.17 8.83
CA PRO A 41 -1.77 12.84 7.68
C PRO A 41 -0.75 13.88 8.15
N GLY A 42 0.47 13.84 7.60
CA GLY A 42 1.55 14.76 7.97
C GLY A 42 2.47 14.28 9.10
N THR A 43 2.25 13.09 9.68
CA THR A 43 3.24 12.48 10.56
C THR A 43 4.46 12.04 9.75
N GLU A 44 5.60 12.66 10.04
CA GLU A 44 6.89 12.22 9.53
C GLU A 44 7.15 10.80 10.05
N VAL A 45 7.28 9.83 9.14
CA VAL A 45 7.46 8.43 9.50
C VAL A 45 8.94 8.19 9.74
N GLU A 46 9.29 7.89 10.99
CA GLU A 46 10.67 7.50 11.32
C GLU A 46 11.05 6.23 10.55
N LEU A 47 12.18 6.29 9.84
CA LEU A 47 12.70 5.17 9.10
C LEU A 47 13.33 4.15 10.05
N THR A 48 12.65 3.02 10.21
CA THR A 48 13.18 1.89 10.98
C THR A 48 14.18 1.09 10.15
N PRO A 49 15.18 0.43 10.78
CA PRO A 49 16.08 -0.49 10.08
C PRO A 49 15.35 -1.58 9.31
N MET A 50 14.21 -2.06 9.83
CA MET A 50 13.35 -3.04 9.16
C MET A 50 12.75 -2.49 7.87
N ALA A 51 12.27 -1.24 7.87
CA ALA A 51 11.70 -0.62 6.68
C ALA A 51 12.74 -0.43 5.57
N VAL A 52 13.96 -0.05 5.94
CA VAL A 52 15.09 0.03 5.00
C VAL A 52 15.44 -1.35 4.47
N ALA A 53 15.57 -2.36 5.33
CA ALA A 53 15.89 -3.72 4.91
C ALA A 53 14.82 -4.31 3.97
N LEU A 54 13.54 -4.04 4.23
CA LEU A 54 12.43 -4.42 3.34
C LEU A 54 12.51 -3.71 1.98
N SER A 55 12.87 -2.42 1.95
CA SER A 55 13.00 -1.68 0.69
C SER A 55 14.10 -2.23 -0.23
N LEU A 56 15.09 -2.91 0.34
CA LEU A 56 16.19 -3.56 -0.37
C LEU A 56 15.84 -4.96 -0.87
N ALA A 57 14.69 -5.52 -0.49
CA ALA A 57 14.29 -6.87 -0.89
C ALA A 57 13.90 -6.95 -2.39
N PHE A 58 13.53 -5.83 -3.00
CA PHE A 58 13.15 -5.75 -4.40
C PHE A 58 13.85 -4.56 -5.08
N ASP A 59 14.01 -4.67 -6.39
CA ASP A 59 14.60 -3.61 -7.21
C ASP A 59 13.62 -2.46 -7.50
N ALA A 60 14.15 -1.35 -8.01
CA ALA A 60 13.35 -0.17 -8.34
C ALA A 60 12.26 -0.48 -9.40
N THR A 61 12.54 -1.38 -10.34
CA THR A 61 11.59 -1.80 -11.37
C THR A 61 10.37 -2.48 -10.76
N THR A 62 10.60 -3.37 -9.80
CA THR A 62 9.53 -4.05 -9.07
C THR A 62 8.71 -3.06 -8.26
N TRP A 63 9.36 -2.14 -7.54
CA TRP A 63 8.66 -1.10 -6.80
C TRP A 63 7.78 -0.23 -7.67
N TYR A 64 8.30 0.22 -8.82
CA TYR A 64 7.53 0.95 -9.81
C TYR A 64 6.31 0.14 -10.30
N ALA A 65 6.52 -1.13 -10.65
CA ALA A 65 5.48 -2.01 -11.16
C ALA A 65 4.33 -2.15 -10.15
N VAL A 66 4.65 -2.38 -8.87
CA VAL A 66 3.65 -2.54 -7.80
C VAL A 66 3.12 -1.22 -7.24
N GLY A 67 3.56 -0.06 -7.74
CA GLY A 67 3.06 1.25 -7.33
C GLY A 67 3.55 1.73 -5.97
N VAL A 68 4.76 1.34 -5.58
CA VAL A 68 5.50 1.90 -4.45
C VAL A 68 6.42 3.01 -4.97
N SER A 69 6.65 4.06 -4.17
CA SER A 69 7.59 5.12 -4.54
C SER A 69 8.98 4.56 -4.78
N THR A 70 9.58 4.87 -5.94
CA THR A 70 10.98 4.51 -6.23
C THR A 70 11.98 5.50 -5.62
N GLU A 71 11.53 6.70 -5.25
CA GLU A 71 12.37 7.72 -4.61
C GLU A 71 12.60 7.40 -3.13
N ALA A 72 11.58 6.86 -2.46
CA ALA A 72 11.62 6.58 -1.02
C ALA A 72 10.87 5.29 -0.64
N PRO A 73 11.23 4.11 -1.18
CA PRO A 73 10.51 2.87 -0.90
C PRO A 73 10.53 2.50 0.59
N ALA A 74 11.59 2.85 1.31
CA ALA A 74 11.69 2.64 2.76
C ALA A 74 10.61 3.40 3.55
N GLN A 75 10.18 4.59 3.10
CA GLN A 75 9.11 5.34 3.76
C GLN A 75 7.77 4.62 3.59
N ASP A 76 7.50 4.08 2.41
CA ASP A 76 6.28 3.33 2.15
C ASP A 76 6.25 2.00 2.93
N MET A 77 7.39 1.30 3.04
CA MET A 77 7.50 0.13 3.91
C MET A 77 7.26 0.47 5.37
N ALA A 78 7.81 1.59 5.86
CA ALA A 78 7.57 2.05 7.23
C ALA A 78 6.09 2.36 7.49
N LYS A 79 5.39 2.98 6.53
CA LYS A 79 3.93 3.20 6.62
C LYS A 79 3.15 1.88 6.71
N LEU A 80 3.53 0.86 5.94
CA LEU A 80 2.87 -0.45 5.98
C LEU A 80 3.10 -1.15 7.33
N LEU A 81 4.32 -1.10 7.86
CA LEU A 81 4.64 -1.64 9.19
C LEU A 81 3.83 -0.93 10.30
N LEU A 82 3.73 0.40 10.26
CA LEU A 82 2.91 1.17 11.20
C LEU A 82 1.42 0.83 11.10
N LYS A 83 0.94 0.49 9.89
CA LYS A 83 -0.40 -0.03 9.64
C LYS A 83 -0.56 -1.51 10.01
N GLY A 84 0.38 -2.10 10.75
CA GLY A 84 0.30 -3.47 11.24
C GLY A 84 0.38 -4.53 10.14
N CYS A 85 0.91 -4.20 8.96
CA CYS A 85 1.30 -5.21 7.98
C CYS A 85 2.64 -5.80 8.41
N TYR A 86 2.70 -7.11 8.63
CA TYR A 86 3.93 -7.75 9.10
C TYR A 86 4.94 -7.90 7.96
N ARG A 87 6.23 -8.04 8.30
CA ARG A 87 7.33 -8.21 7.33
C ARG A 87 7.02 -9.25 6.25
N LEU A 88 6.67 -10.47 6.65
CA LEU A 88 6.43 -11.57 5.72
C LEU A 88 5.20 -11.31 4.84
N GLU A 89 4.18 -10.70 5.41
CA GLU A 89 2.95 -10.31 4.71
C GLU A 89 3.24 -9.25 3.63
N ILE A 90 4.07 -8.25 3.92
CA ILE A 90 4.49 -7.24 2.93
C ILE A 90 5.21 -7.92 1.76
N LEU A 91 6.11 -8.88 2.02
CA LEU A 91 6.81 -9.62 0.97
C LEU A 91 5.83 -10.43 0.10
N GLN A 92 4.88 -11.13 0.72
CA GLN A 92 3.87 -11.93 0.01
C GLN A 92 2.94 -11.06 -0.84
N LEU A 93 2.42 -9.96 -0.28
CA LEU A 93 1.57 -9.01 -1.00
C LEU A 93 2.32 -8.37 -2.17
N THR A 94 3.62 -8.06 -2.00
CA THR A 94 4.45 -7.52 -3.08
C THR A 94 4.65 -8.54 -4.19
N LEU A 95 4.97 -9.80 -3.87
CA LEU A 95 5.10 -10.88 -4.84
C LEU A 95 3.79 -11.15 -5.59
N MET A 96 2.66 -11.19 -4.88
CA MET A 96 1.33 -11.33 -5.50
C MET A 96 1.05 -10.16 -6.45
N ALA A 97 1.28 -8.92 -6.00
CA ALA A 97 1.10 -7.73 -6.82
C ALA A 97 1.96 -7.78 -8.09
N GLN A 98 3.24 -8.15 -7.96
CA GLN A 98 4.17 -8.29 -9.07
C GLN A 98 3.70 -9.35 -10.08
N ARG A 99 3.35 -10.55 -9.62
CA ARG A 99 2.92 -11.66 -10.49
C ARG A 99 1.61 -11.39 -11.21
N ALA A 100 0.67 -10.75 -10.51
CA ALA A 100 -0.66 -10.46 -11.05
C ALA A 100 -0.72 -9.13 -11.83
N GLY A 101 0.38 -8.36 -11.91
CA GLY A 101 0.38 -7.03 -12.53
C GLY A 101 -0.53 -6.03 -11.83
N ARG A 102 -0.65 -6.14 -10.50
CA ARG A 102 -1.51 -5.31 -9.65
C ARG A 102 -0.70 -4.35 -8.79
N LYS A 103 -1.38 -3.36 -8.22
CA LYS A 103 -0.78 -2.39 -7.31
C LYS A 103 -0.82 -2.91 -5.88
N LEU A 104 0.29 -2.83 -5.16
CA LEU A 104 0.40 -3.25 -3.76
C LEU A 104 -0.64 -2.55 -2.86
N PRO A 105 -0.92 -1.24 -3.00
CA PRO A 105 -1.98 -0.58 -2.22
C PRO A 105 -3.35 -1.25 -2.33
N ASP A 106 -3.74 -1.75 -3.51
CA ASP A 106 -5.03 -2.43 -3.72
C ASP A 106 -5.12 -3.72 -2.90
N LEU A 107 -4.02 -4.48 -2.86
CA LEU A 107 -3.95 -5.75 -2.13
C LEU A 107 -3.89 -5.51 -0.61
N VAL A 108 -3.18 -4.47 -0.18
CA VAL A 108 -3.14 -4.04 1.22
C VAL A 108 -4.54 -3.62 1.69
N GLU A 109 -5.31 -2.94 0.85
CA GLU A 109 -6.68 -2.56 1.16
C GLU A 109 -7.58 -3.78 1.33
N LYS A 110 -7.51 -4.78 0.43
CA LYS A 110 -8.22 -6.05 0.60
C LYS A 110 -7.87 -6.73 1.93
N ARG A 111 -6.59 -6.78 2.27
CA ARG A 111 -6.11 -7.33 3.55
C ARG A 111 -6.72 -6.56 4.73
N ASN A 112 -6.73 -5.23 4.68
CA ASN A 112 -7.30 -4.40 5.74
C ASN A 112 -8.82 -4.57 5.87
N GLN A 113 -9.51 -4.95 4.80
CA GLN A 113 -10.92 -5.32 4.80
C GLN A 113 -11.18 -6.73 5.37
N GLY A 114 -10.12 -7.46 5.75
CA GLY A 114 -10.19 -8.77 6.40
C GLY A 114 -9.94 -9.96 5.47
N ASP A 115 -9.58 -9.72 4.21
CA ASP A 115 -9.24 -10.83 3.30
C ASP A 115 -7.94 -11.51 3.73
N THR A 116 -7.96 -12.84 3.77
CA THR A 116 -6.75 -13.63 4.01
C THR A 116 -5.84 -13.59 2.79
N LEU A 117 -4.52 -13.70 3.01
CA LEU A 117 -3.54 -13.72 1.93
C LEU A 117 -3.80 -14.84 0.92
N ARG A 118 -4.29 -16.00 1.38
CA ARG A 118 -4.70 -17.11 0.51
C ARG A 118 -5.92 -16.73 -0.35
N LYS A 119 -6.92 -16.04 0.22
CA LYS A 119 -8.07 -15.53 -0.55
C LYS A 119 -7.61 -14.53 -1.61
N ILE A 120 -6.75 -13.58 -1.25
CA ILE A 120 -6.20 -12.59 -2.18
C ILE A 120 -5.44 -13.28 -3.32
N ALA A 121 -4.61 -14.27 -3.02
CA ALA A 121 -3.90 -15.05 -4.04
C ALA A 121 -4.86 -15.79 -4.99
N THR A 122 -5.90 -16.43 -4.45
CA THR A 122 -6.95 -17.10 -5.23
C THR A 122 -7.67 -16.14 -6.17
N ASP A 123 -8.09 -14.97 -5.65
CA ASP A 123 -8.74 -13.91 -6.47
C ASP A 123 -7.85 -13.45 -7.62
N LEU A 124 -6.53 -13.48 -7.42
CA LEU A 124 -5.51 -13.08 -8.41
C LEU A 124 -5.03 -14.25 -9.28
N SER A 125 -5.61 -15.45 -9.12
CA SER A 125 -5.15 -16.68 -9.81
C SER A 125 -3.64 -16.92 -9.64
N THR A 126 -3.10 -16.59 -8.47
CA THR A 126 -1.67 -16.74 -8.14
C THR A 126 -1.49 -17.94 -7.21
N ASP A 127 -0.44 -18.74 -7.45
CA ASP A 127 -0.07 -19.84 -6.56
C ASP A 127 0.44 -19.29 -5.21
N TYR A 128 -0.41 -19.39 -4.19
CA TYR A 128 -0.11 -18.91 -2.85
C TYR A 128 1.04 -19.67 -2.19
N ASP A 129 1.10 -21.00 -2.37
CA ASP A 129 2.12 -21.81 -1.69
C ASP A 129 3.49 -21.47 -2.28
N ARG A 130 3.56 -21.26 -3.60
CA ARG A 130 4.78 -20.75 -4.24
C ARG A 130 5.15 -19.33 -3.80
N VAL A 131 4.17 -18.43 -3.65
CA VAL A 131 4.40 -17.09 -3.08
C VAL A 131 4.98 -17.19 -1.68
N TYR A 132 4.45 -18.09 -0.85
CA TYR A 132 4.91 -18.29 0.52
C TYR A 132 6.38 -18.74 0.54
N GLU A 133 6.74 -19.77 -0.24
CA GLU A 133 8.12 -20.26 -0.36
C GLU A 133 9.10 -19.16 -0.81
N ASP A 134 8.74 -18.43 -1.86
CA ASP A 134 9.62 -17.38 -2.39
C ASP A 134 9.73 -16.20 -1.40
N SER A 135 8.67 -15.92 -0.62
CA SER A 135 8.71 -14.91 0.44
C SER A 135 9.64 -15.29 1.60
N GLU A 136 9.79 -16.57 1.92
CA GLU A 136 10.74 -17.05 2.94
C GLU A 136 12.20 -16.86 2.49
N VAL A 137 12.48 -17.02 1.19
CA VAL A 137 13.80 -16.72 0.62
C VAL A 137 14.12 -15.23 0.76
N LEU A 138 13.16 -14.37 0.43
CA LEU A 138 13.30 -12.92 0.58
C LEU A 138 13.40 -12.50 2.05
N ALA A 139 12.66 -13.15 2.96
CA ALA A 139 12.73 -12.86 4.39
C ALA A 139 14.16 -13.06 4.93
N ARG A 140 14.84 -14.13 4.52
CA ARG A 140 16.25 -14.35 4.87
C ARG A 140 17.18 -13.28 4.29
N ALA A 141 16.88 -12.75 3.11
CA ALA A 141 17.64 -11.64 2.53
C ALA A 141 17.42 -10.34 3.31
N VAL A 142 16.18 -10.07 3.72
CA VAL A 142 15.82 -8.95 4.60
C VAL A 142 16.55 -9.06 5.94
N ASP A 143 16.63 -10.25 6.53
CA ASP A 143 17.35 -10.45 7.81
C ASP A 143 18.84 -10.11 7.69
N ARG A 144 19.51 -10.54 6.62
CA ARG A 144 20.92 -10.16 6.35
C ARG A 144 21.10 -8.66 6.14
N SER A 145 20.18 -8.04 5.40
CA SER A 145 20.18 -6.59 5.19
C SER A 145 19.96 -5.84 6.51
N LEU A 146 19.07 -6.34 7.36
CA LEU A 146 18.76 -5.76 8.66
C LEU A 146 19.97 -5.77 9.59
N GLU A 147 20.71 -6.88 9.66
CA GLU A 147 21.97 -6.94 10.43
C GLU A 147 22.99 -5.92 9.94
N THR A 148 23.07 -5.73 8.61
CA THR A 148 24.02 -4.79 7.99
C THR A 148 23.63 -3.34 8.30
N VAL A 149 22.36 -2.98 8.08
CA VAL A 149 21.83 -1.65 8.37
C VAL A 149 21.96 -1.30 9.84
N SER A 150 21.68 -2.26 10.73
CA SER A 150 21.78 -2.06 12.18
C SER A 150 23.23 -1.81 12.61
N ARG A 151 24.20 -2.54 12.03
CA ARG A 151 25.63 -2.31 12.28
C ARG A 151 26.07 -0.91 11.85
N ILE A 152 25.67 -0.47 10.65
CA ILE A 152 26.04 0.86 10.13
C ILE A 152 25.56 1.97 11.08
N ARG A 153 24.33 1.85 11.61
CA ARG A 153 23.76 2.85 12.53
C ARG A 153 24.56 2.98 13.82
N VAL A 154 25.00 1.86 14.40
CA VAL A 154 25.85 1.86 15.62
C VAL A 154 27.14 2.65 15.38
N PHE A 155 27.82 2.41 14.24
CA PHE A 155 29.05 3.13 13.93
C PHE A 155 28.86 4.63 13.66
N THR A 156 27.68 5.06 13.22
CA THR A 156 27.39 6.48 13.00
C THR A 156 27.04 7.22 14.29
N ASP A 157 26.40 6.56 15.25
CA ASP A 157 26.06 7.18 16.55
C ASP A 157 27.31 7.30 17.46
N GLU A 158 28.25 6.36 17.39
CA GLU A 158 29.54 6.43 18.13
C GLU A 158 30.49 7.54 17.64
N LYS A 159 30.26 8.08 16.44
CA LYS A 159 31.09 9.15 15.85
C LYS A 159 30.47 10.55 15.98
N LYS A 160 29.36 10.69 16.69
CA LYS A 160 28.73 12.00 16.93
C LYS A 160 29.35 12.62 18.20
N PRO A 161 30.17 13.69 18.09
CA PRO A 161 30.80 14.34 19.25
C PRO A 161 29.80 15.04 20.16
#